data_AF-A0A820YIU8-F1
#
_entry.id   AF-A0A820YIU8-F1
#
_cell.length_a   1.000
_cell.length_b   1.000
_cell.length_c   1.000
_cell.angle_alpha   90.00
_cell.angle_beta   90.00
_cell.angle_gamma   90.00
#
_symmetry.space_group_name_H-M   'P 1'
#
loop_
_entity.id
_entity.type
_entity.pdbx_description
1 polymer ?
#
loop_
_entity_poly.entity_id
_entity_poly.type
_entity_poly.pdbx_seq_one_letter_code
_entity_poly.pdbx_strand_id
1 'polypeptide(L)'
;MTKNDNTEPDLEVLVTQTKLLAGKVTHASDSVTWNGAFKDNIPELVAHIFAIWTLKNTQHYNAMRGIDAARAYLLMPHVGQVIAIFRLLGISYEKLEVSKAKNSTKKIISDDLVNNLVEVGTGEGKSVVLAITACVFALTGVDVNCSCYSEVLS
;
A
#
# COMPACT_ATOMS: atom_id res chain seq x y z
N MET A 1 -34.43 0.87 13.48
CA MET A 1 -34.02 0.55 12.09
C MET A 1 -32.59 0.06 12.12
N THR A 2 -32.41 -1.22 12.39
CA THR A 2 -31.12 -1.91 12.34
C THR A 2 -30.79 -2.15 10.87
N LYS A 3 -29.79 -1.44 10.34
CA LYS A 3 -29.21 -1.79 9.04
C LYS A 3 -28.64 -3.20 9.16
N ASN A 4 -29.31 -4.17 8.52
CA ASN A 4 -28.67 -5.42 8.15
C ASN A 4 -27.65 -5.08 7.06
N ASP A 5 -26.43 -4.75 7.46
CA ASP A 5 -25.29 -4.68 6.54
C ASP A 5 -24.60 -6.05 6.58
N ASN A 6 -25.33 -7.08 6.13
CA ASN A 6 -24.82 -8.43 5.91
C ASN A 6 -24.44 -8.61 4.43
N THR A 7 -23.98 -7.52 3.80
CA THR A 7 -23.47 -7.58 2.43
C THR A 7 -22.06 -8.15 2.53
N GLU A 8 -21.86 -9.42 2.13
CA GLU A 8 -20.53 -10.01 2.07
C GLU A 8 -19.62 -9.08 1.24
N PRO A 9 -18.36 -8.88 1.66
CA PRO A 9 -17.45 -8.00 0.94
C PRO A 9 -17.22 -8.53 -0.48
N ASP A 10 -17.71 -7.77 -1.46
CA ASP A 10 -17.61 -8.14 -2.87
C ASP A 10 -16.20 -7.84 -3.39
N LEU A 11 -15.50 -8.90 -3.78
CA LEU A 11 -14.15 -8.83 -4.32
C LEU A 11 -14.10 -8.01 -5.61
N GLU A 12 -15.12 -8.08 -6.46
CA GLU A 12 -15.15 -7.36 -7.74
C GLU A 12 -15.28 -5.85 -7.52
N VAL A 13 -16.05 -5.45 -6.51
CA VAL A 13 -16.16 -4.04 -6.11
C VAL A 13 -14.82 -3.51 -5.63
N LEU A 14 -14.11 -4.26 -4.78
CA LEU A 14 -12.79 -3.87 -4.29
C LEU A 14 -11.74 -3.79 -5.41
N VAL A 15 -11.74 -4.75 -6.34
CA VAL A 15 -10.86 -4.73 -7.51
C VAL A 15 -11.15 -3.51 -8.38
N THR A 16 -12.42 -3.18 -8.59
CA THR A 16 -12.83 -2.02 -9.38
C THR A 16 -12.39 -0.71 -8.71
N GLN A 17 -12.59 -0.58 -7.40
CA GLN A 17 -12.13 0.58 -6.62
C GLN A 17 -10.61 0.72 -6.63
N THR A 18 -9.89 -0.40 -6.50
CA THR A 18 -8.41 -0.43 -6.59
C THR A 18 -7.93 0.10 -7.93
N LYS A 19 -8.54 -0.35 -9.03
CA LYS A 19 -8.22 0.12 -10.39
C LYS A 19 -8.54 1.61 -10.56
N LEU A 20 -9.67 2.08 -10.02
CA LEU A 20 -10.06 3.48 -10.07
C LEU A 20 -9.06 4.36 -9.32
N LEU A 21 -8.64 3.95 -8.12
CA LEU A 21 -7.65 4.67 -7.31
C LEU A 21 -6.28 4.71 -7.98
N ALA A 22 -5.83 3.58 -8.52
CA ALA A 22 -4.59 3.51 -9.29
C ALA A 22 -4.66 4.39 -10.56
N GLY A 23 -5.82 4.44 -11.22
CA GLY A 23 -6.03 5.27 -12.41
C GLY A 23 -6.06 6.78 -12.14
N LYS A 24 -6.10 7.24 -10.88
CA LYS A 24 -5.98 8.67 -10.54
C LYS A 24 -4.55 9.20 -10.67
N VAL A 25 -3.56 8.33 -10.91
CA VAL A 25 -2.16 8.72 -11.09
C VAL A 25 -2.01 9.48 -12.40
N THR A 26 -1.45 10.67 -12.33
CA THR A 26 -1.14 11.48 -13.51
C THR A 26 0.21 11.07 -14.10
N HIS A 27 0.19 10.57 -15.33
CA HIS A 27 1.38 10.35 -16.15
C HIS A 27 1.75 11.67 -16.84
N ALA A 28 2.91 12.24 -16.53
CA ALA A 28 3.47 13.32 -17.31
C ALA A 28 4.54 12.69 -18.23
N SER A 29 4.24 12.58 -19.53
CA SER A 29 5.14 12.10 -20.61
C SER A 29 6.25 11.14 -20.13
N ASP A 30 5.96 9.84 -20.17
CA ASP A 30 6.87 8.74 -19.80
C ASP A 30 7.39 8.71 -18.34
N SER A 31 6.92 9.61 -17.46
CA SER A 31 7.27 9.62 -16.05
C SER A 31 6.04 9.63 -15.13
N VAL A 32 6.08 8.80 -14.09
CA VAL A 32 5.06 8.81 -13.02
C VAL A 32 5.39 9.95 -12.07
N THR A 33 4.49 10.93 -11.99
CA THR A 33 4.67 12.06 -11.08
C THR A 33 4.28 11.67 -9.65
N TRP A 34 5.24 11.62 -8.73
CA TRP A 34 5.02 11.21 -7.34
C TRP A 34 4.59 12.40 -6.46
N ASN A 35 3.59 13.14 -6.95
CA ASN A 35 3.14 14.39 -6.34
C ASN A 35 2.40 14.18 -5.00
N GLY A 36 2.23 15.26 -4.23
CA GLY A 36 1.53 15.21 -2.94
C GLY A 36 0.10 14.65 -3.02
N ALA A 37 -0.67 15.04 -4.04
CA ALA A 37 -2.05 14.57 -4.21
C ALA A 37 -2.12 13.04 -4.44
N PHE A 38 -1.16 12.46 -5.17
CA PHE A 38 -1.08 11.03 -5.33
C PHE A 38 -0.66 10.33 -4.03
N LYS A 39 0.35 10.86 -3.33
CA LYS A 39 0.80 10.33 -2.02
C LYS A 39 -0.35 10.21 -1.01
N ASP A 40 -1.29 11.15 -1.03
CA ASP A 40 -2.48 11.13 -0.15
C ASP A 40 -3.43 9.96 -0.45
N ASN A 41 -3.42 9.40 -1.67
CA ASN A 41 -4.24 8.25 -2.06
C ASN A 41 -3.54 6.90 -1.78
N ILE A 42 -2.23 6.88 -1.53
CA ILE A 42 -1.47 5.63 -1.33
C ILE A 42 -1.98 4.81 -0.13
N PRO A 43 -2.28 5.40 1.06
CA PRO A 43 -2.80 4.62 2.18
C PRO A 43 -4.10 3.88 1.84
N GLU A 44 -4.99 4.53 1.10
CA GLU A 44 -6.25 3.93 0.65
C GLU A 44 -5.99 2.80 -0.36
N LEU A 45 -5.08 3.02 -1.32
CA LEU A 45 -4.69 1.99 -2.29
C LEU A 45 -4.08 0.75 -1.60
N VAL A 46 -3.17 0.95 -0.65
CA VAL A 46 -2.55 -0.13 0.13
C VAL A 46 -3.60 -0.90 0.93
N ALA A 47 -4.58 -0.20 1.52
CA ALA A 47 -5.67 -0.85 2.24
C ALA A 47 -6.52 -1.75 1.33
N HIS A 48 -6.82 -1.31 0.11
CA HIS A 48 -7.55 -2.12 -0.87
C HIS A 48 -6.75 -3.36 -1.31
N ILE A 49 -5.45 -3.21 -1.57
CA ILE A 49 -4.59 -4.35 -1.92
C ILE A 49 -4.57 -5.37 -0.78
N PHE A 50 -4.43 -4.92 0.47
CA PHE A 50 -4.51 -5.81 1.64
C PHE A 50 -5.88 -6.46 1.78
N ALA A 51 -6.98 -5.72 1.58
CA ALA A 51 -8.33 -6.29 1.62
C ALA A 51 -8.49 -7.41 0.59
N ILE A 52 -8.04 -7.19 -0.65
CA ILE A 52 -8.03 -8.21 -1.71
C ILE A 52 -7.18 -9.41 -1.30
N TRP A 53 -5.98 -9.19 -0.76
CA TRP A 53 -5.11 -10.26 -0.28
C TRP A 53 -5.78 -11.08 0.83
N THR A 54 -6.38 -10.43 1.82
CA THR A 54 -7.14 -11.09 2.88
C THR A 54 -8.29 -11.93 2.32
N LEU A 55 -9.13 -11.34 1.45
CA LEU A 55 -10.30 -12.02 0.89
C LEU A 55 -9.93 -13.23 0.04
N LYS A 56 -8.87 -13.12 -0.77
CA LYS A 56 -8.36 -14.24 -1.57
C LYS A 56 -7.80 -15.38 -0.72
N ASN A 57 -7.46 -15.14 0.54
CA ASN A 57 -6.92 -16.14 1.46
C ASN A 57 -7.91 -16.56 2.56
N THR A 58 -9.22 -16.35 2.36
CA THR A 58 -10.27 -16.67 3.36
C THR A 58 -10.61 -18.15 3.50
N GLN A 59 -9.97 -19.06 2.74
CA GLN A 59 -10.30 -20.49 2.74
C GLN A 59 -10.35 -21.13 4.14
N HIS A 60 -9.37 -20.83 4.99
CA HIS A 60 -9.31 -21.35 6.36
C HIS A 60 -10.32 -20.67 7.29
N TYR A 61 -10.56 -19.37 7.08
CA TYR A 61 -11.62 -18.64 7.78
C TYR A 61 -13.00 -19.22 7.47
N ASN A 62 -13.29 -19.51 6.21
CA ASN A 62 -14.56 -20.07 5.77
C ASN A 62 -14.77 -21.49 6.30
N ALA A 63 -13.72 -22.31 6.34
CA ALA A 63 -13.77 -23.65 6.92
C ALA A 63 -14.03 -23.66 8.43
N MET A 64 -13.68 -22.58 9.14
CA MET A 64 -13.85 -22.44 10.59
C MET A 64 -15.06 -21.56 10.98
N ARG A 65 -15.91 -21.16 10.02
CA ARG A 65 -17.09 -20.31 10.27
C ARG A 65 -17.96 -20.89 11.40
N GLY A 66 -18.31 -20.05 12.37
CA GLY A 66 -19.12 -20.44 13.55
C GLY A 66 -18.32 -20.82 14.80
N ILE A 67 -16.99 -20.86 14.71
CA ILE A 67 -16.08 -21.02 15.85
C ILE A 67 -15.51 -19.64 16.22
N ASP A 68 -15.46 -19.29 17.50
CA ASP A 68 -14.97 -17.97 17.97
C ASP A 68 -13.54 -17.65 17.48
N ALA A 69 -12.72 -18.68 17.24
CA ALA A 69 -11.34 -18.57 16.75
C ALA A 69 -11.22 -18.34 15.23
N ALA A 70 -12.31 -18.34 14.45
CA ALA A 70 -12.26 -18.22 12.99
C ALA A 70 -11.49 -16.97 12.53
N ARG A 71 -11.65 -15.86 13.25
CA ARG A 71 -10.98 -14.58 12.94
C ARG A 71 -9.46 -14.65 12.95
N ALA A 72 -8.85 -15.57 13.69
CA ALA A 72 -7.40 -15.75 13.72
C ALA A 72 -6.82 -16.25 12.39
N TYR A 73 -7.67 -16.79 11.50
CA TYR A 73 -7.28 -17.28 10.18
C TYR A 73 -7.37 -16.21 9.08
N LEU A 74 -7.84 -15.00 9.39
CA LEU A 74 -7.79 -13.89 8.45
C LEU A 74 -6.38 -13.31 8.42
N LEU A 75 -5.77 -13.30 7.24
CA LEU A 75 -4.50 -12.62 7.05
C LEU A 75 -4.72 -11.12 7.21
N MET A 76 -4.01 -10.50 8.15
CA MET A 76 -4.03 -9.07 8.37
C MET A 76 -2.60 -8.53 8.34
N PRO A 77 -2.37 -7.33 7.78
CA PRO A 77 -1.05 -6.75 7.78
C PRO A 77 -0.62 -6.37 9.20
N HIS A 78 0.64 -6.64 9.53
CA HIS A 78 1.23 -6.12 10.76
C HIS A 78 1.57 -4.63 10.60
N VAL A 79 1.43 -3.83 11.65
CA VAL A 79 1.69 -2.38 11.60
C VAL A 79 3.10 -2.05 11.12
N GLY A 80 4.09 -2.86 11.51
CA GLY A 80 5.48 -2.69 11.05
C GLY A 80 5.63 -2.86 9.53
N GLN A 81 4.85 -3.77 8.92
CA GLN A 81 4.85 -3.96 7.47
C GLN A 81 4.26 -2.74 6.76
N VAL A 82 3.16 -2.19 7.27
CA VAL A 82 2.53 -0.99 6.71
C VAL A 82 3.47 0.21 6.77
N ILE A 83 4.14 0.43 7.91
CA ILE A 83 5.13 1.51 8.05
C ILE A 83 6.30 1.31 7.08
N ALA A 84 6.80 0.08 6.94
CA ALA A 84 7.85 -0.24 5.99
C ALA A 84 7.45 0.09 4.54
N ILE A 85 6.24 -0.31 4.14
CA ILE A 85 5.67 0.01 2.81
C ILE A 85 5.60 1.52 2.60
N PHE A 86 5.07 2.27 3.56
CA PHE A 86 4.95 3.74 3.46
C PHE A 86 6.32 4.42 3.34
N ARG A 87 7.31 3.91 4.08
CA ARG A 87 8.68 4.41 4.01
C ARG A 87 9.30 4.14 2.63
N LEU A 88 9.14 2.94 2.08
CA LEU A 88 9.61 2.59 0.73
C LEU A 88 8.92 3.44 -0.36
N LEU A 89 7.63 3.74 -0.20
CA LEU A 89 6.85 4.54 -1.15
C LEU A 89 7.06 6.06 -1.00
N GLY A 90 7.97 6.50 -0.13
CA GLY A 90 8.29 7.93 -0.01
C GLY A 90 7.16 8.76 0.60
N ILE A 91 6.31 8.16 1.44
CA ILE A 91 5.20 8.86 2.10
C ILE A 91 5.71 9.61 3.34
N SER A 92 5.10 10.76 3.65
CA SER A 92 5.39 11.57 4.85
C SER A 92 6.78 12.22 4.91
N TYR A 93 7.45 12.40 3.77
CA TYR A 93 8.61 13.29 3.69
C TYR A 93 8.16 14.72 3.42
N GLU A 94 8.32 15.57 4.42
CA GLU A 94 8.01 17.00 4.32
C GLU A 94 9.31 17.78 4.20
N LYS A 95 9.45 18.60 3.15
CA LYS A 95 10.56 19.55 3.05
C LYS A 95 10.06 20.92 3.52
N LEU A 96 10.65 21.44 4.58
CA LEU A 96 10.38 22.80 5.04
C LEU A 96 11.36 23.75 4.34
N GLU A 97 10.87 24.54 3.39
CA GLU A 97 11.68 25.62 2.84
C GLU A 97 11.47 26.89 3.66
N VAL A 98 12.55 27.29 4.35
CA VAL A 98 12.60 28.55 5.10
C VAL A 98 13.02 29.66 4.13
N SER A 99 12.06 30.46 3.69
CA SER A 99 12.36 31.66 2.90
C SER A 99 12.92 32.76 3.80
N LYS A 100 14.24 32.98 3.77
CA LYS A 100 14.94 34.05 4.53
C LYS A 100 14.39 35.46 4.25
N ALA A 101 13.77 35.68 3.09
CA ALA A 101 13.28 36.99 2.65
C ALA A 101 11.90 37.38 3.20
N LYS A 102 11.12 36.45 3.76
CA LYS A 102 9.71 36.72 4.14
C LYS A 102 9.31 36.25 5.54
N ASN A 103 10.23 35.71 6.35
CA ASN A 103 9.91 35.03 7.63
C ASN A 103 8.72 34.05 7.50
N SER A 104 8.55 33.44 6.32
CA SER A 104 7.45 32.54 6.01
C SER A 104 8.00 31.14 5.74
N THR A 105 7.56 30.16 6.52
CA THR A 105 7.80 28.74 6.27
C THR A 105 6.84 28.27 5.18
N LYS A 106 7.37 27.85 4.03
CA LYS A 106 6.57 27.18 2.99
C LYS A 106 6.86 25.69 3.07
N LYS A 107 5.82 24.90 3.37
CA LYS A 107 5.88 23.45 3.25
C LYS A 107 5.91 23.09 1.77
N ILE A 108 6.97 22.43 1.33
CA ILE A 108 7.09 21.88 -0.02
C ILE A 108 7.09 20.37 0.10
N ILE A 109 6.11 19.73 -0.51
CA ILE A 109 6.12 18.28 -0.70
C ILE A 109 7.04 18.05 -1.90
N SER A 110 8.07 17.22 -1.75
CA SER A 110 8.87 16.83 -2.91
C SER A 110 7.99 16.00 -3.84
N ASP A 111 7.92 16.38 -5.11
CA ASP A 111 7.21 15.60 -6.13
C ASP A 111 8.03 14.39 -6.61
N ASP A 112 9.27 14.28 -6.13
CA ASP A 112 10.18 13.17 -6.40
C ASP A 112 9.95 12.01 -5.45
N LEU A 113 10.09 10.79 -5.99
CA LEU A 113 10.22 9.57 -5.21
C LEU A 113 11.64 9.53 -4.61
N VAL A 114 11.71 9.44 -3.29
CA VAL A 114 12.98 9.37 -2.56
C VAL A 114 13.38 7.90 -2.39
N ASN A 115 14.63 7.59 -2.72
CA ASN A 115 15.21 6.26 -2.48
C ASN A 115 15.32 6.01 -0.98
N ASN A 116 14.61 5.00 -0.49
CA ASN A 116 14.58 4.63 0.91
C ASN A 116 14.99 3.18 1.11
N LEU A 117 15.69 2.93 2.21
CA LEU A 117 16.03 1.60 2.68
C LEU A 117 15.28 1.34 3.99
N VAL A 118 14.72 0.15 4.13
CA VAL A 118 14.03 -0.28 5.34
C VAL A 118 14.59 -1.62 5.79
N GLU A 119 14.90 -1.74 7.08
CA GLU A 119 15.27 -2.99 7.70
C GLU A 119 14.04 -3.65 8.32
N VAL A 120 13.79 -4.90 7.94
CA VAL A 120 12.69 -5.70 8.46
C VAL A 120 13.25 -7.04 8.95
N GLY A 121 13.00 -7.34 10.21
CA GLY A 121 13.52 -8.52 10.90
C GLY A 121 13.16 -9.85 10.22
N THR A 122 13.87 -10.91 10.60
CA THR A 122 13.52 -12.27 10.14
C THR A 122 12.19 -12.69 10.74
N GLY A 123 11.30 -13.25 9.91
CA GLY A 123 9.94 -13.62 10.33
C GLY A 123 8.90 -12.49 10.24
N GLU A 124 9.32 -11.23 10.12
CA GLU A 124 8.41 -10.06 10.12
C GLU A 124 7.66 -9.84 8.79
N GLY A 125 7.84 -10.75 7.81
CA GLY A 125 7.11 -10.71 6.54
C GLY A 125 7.68 -9.74 5.50
N LYS A 126 9.01 -9.71 5.33
CA LYS A 126 9.70 -8.99 4.24
C LYS A 126 9.05 -9.19 2.86
N SER A 127 8.68 -10.43 2.54
CA SER A 127 8.05 -10.76 1.26
C SER A 127 6.71 -10.07 1.07
N VAL A 128 5.93 -9.90 2.15
CA VAL A 128 4.65 -9.16 2.10
C VAL A 128 4.92 -7.68 1.85
N VAL A 129 5.90 -7.08 2.54
CA VAL A 129 6.30 -5.69 2.32
C VAL A 129 6.68 -5.46 0.85
N LEU A 130 7.57 -6.29 0.30
CA LEU A 130 8.00 -6.19 -1.10
C LEU A 130 6.84 -6.42 -2.08
N ALA A 131 6.01 -7.43 -1.86
CA ALA A 131 4.89 -7.74 -2.74
C ALA A 131 3.88 -6.58 -2.81
N ILE A 132 3.54 -5.97 -1.68
CA ILE A 132 2.56 -4.87 -1.64
C ILE A 132 3.16 -3.60 -2.24
N THR A 133 4.42 -3.28 -1.94
CA THR A 133 5.14 -2.17 -2.58
C THR A 133 5.22 -2.35 -4.09
N ALA A 134 5.52 -3.57 -4.57
CA ALA A 134 5.53 -3.88 -5.99
C ALA A 134 4.15 -3.75 -6.63
N CYS A 135 3.09 -4.22 -5.97
CA CYS A 135 1.71 -4.04 -6.44
C CYS A 135 1.36 -2.56 -6.60
N VAL A 136 1.73 -1.70 -5.64
CA VAL A 136 1.49 -0.25 -5.77
C VAL A 136 2.19 0.30 -7.01
N PHE A 137 3.49 0.06 -7.16
CA PHE A 137 4.24 0.55 -8.32
C PHE A 137 3.69 0.01 -9.66
N ALA A 138 3.40 -1.29 -9.73
CA ALA A 138 2.84 -1.92 -10.93
C ALA A 138 1.46 -1.35 -11.30
N LEU A 139 0.59 -1.13 -10.31
CA LEU A 139 -0.72 -0.52 -10.53
C LEU A 139 -0.62 0.93 -11.00
N THR A 140 0.45 1.64 -10.62
CA THR A 140 0.75 2.99 -11.12
C THR A 140 1.48 3.02 -12.48
N GLY A 141 1.68 1.86 -13.11
CA GLY A 141 2.33 1.75 -14.43
C GLY A 141 3.86 1.80 -14.40
N VAL A 142 4.47 1.54 -13.25
CA VAL A 142 5.94 1.41 -13.12
C VAL A 142 6.32 -0.06 -13.27
N ASP A 143 7.41 -0.33 -13.99
CA ASP A 143 7.99 -1.67 -14.06
C ASP A 143 8.80 -1.96 -12.78
N VAL A 144 8.56 -3.12 -12.17
CA VAL A 144 9.10 -3.47 -10.85
C VAL A 144 9.91 -4.73 -10.95
N ASN A 145 11.17 -4.66 -10.53
CA ASN A 145 12.03 -5.83 -10.39
C ASN A 145 12.30 -6.10 -8.90
N CYS A 146 11.89 -7.27 -8.43
CA CYS A 146 12.17 -7.75 -7.08
C CYS A 146 13.39 -8.68 -7.11
N SER A 147 14.55 -8.22 -6.62
CA SER A 147 15.76 -9.04 -6.55
C SER A 147 15.86 -9.76 -5.21
N CYS A 148 15.88 -11.10 -5.25
CA CYS A 148 16.11 -11.97 -4.11
C CYS A 148 17.52 -12.58 -4.17
N TYR A 149 18.07 -12.99 -3.02
CA TYR A 149 19.44 -13.54 -2.94
C TYR A 149 19.60 -14.89 -3.66
N SER A 150 18.52 -15.62 -3.92
CA SER A 150 18.56 -16.91 -4.61
C SER A 150 17.39 -17.08 -5.56
N GLU A 151 17.58 -17.85 -6.63
CA GLU A 151 16.51 -18.22 -7.57
C GLU A 151 15.34 -18.94 -6.89
N VAL A 152 15.60 -19.75 -5.85
CA VAL A 152 14.54 -20.46 -5.08
C VAL A 152 13.64 -19.50 -4.29
N LEU A 153 14.12 -18.27 -4.02
CA LEU A 153 13.40 -17.23 -3.26
C LEU A 153 12.82 -16.14 -4.17
N SER A 154 13.11 -16.18 -5.46
CA SER A 154 12.63 -15.23 -6.46
C SER A 154 11.34 -15.73 -7.11
#